data_AF-A0A165WCR3-F1
#
_entry.id   AF-A0A165WCR3-F1
#
_cell.length_a   1.000
_cell.length_b   1.000
_cell.length_c   1.000
_cell.angle_alpha   90.00
_cell.angle_beta   90.00
_cell.angle_gamma   90.00
#
_symmetry.space_group_name_H-M   'P 1'
#
loop_
_entity.id
_entity.type
_entity.pdbx_description
1 polymer ?
#
loop_
_entity_poly.entity_id
_entity_poly.type
_entity_poly.pdbx_seq_one_letter_code
_entity_poly.pdbx_strand_id
1 'polypeptide(L)'
;MSNDSDELAEINGIKPKQLLKDGEEVEVKSMTSTSTYKIKRTWDHYYCSCPAWRNQGGSPVNARTCKHLKSLLGESYEKVRLKLKNPHGQARSSKNKSKAPTKRKRTGSDDEKQDKKAKGDQDEEGDEEEEEEVSGTRGQKKVPALLLAAKWDLETGADPSGWWMSEKLDGVRRVIAVEAYYDGKGMISRLGNPFTPPKWLLEKLPKGVTLDGELFSGRGEFQSTVSIVKTVNSPHWQNITFQVFDVPSLGHQPFEQRLDYLTSTFGEGGTHACKEVVVVKQEKARDREHVLEKLKEVEREGGEGLMLREPGSVYVGSRSNTLLKIKTFYDAEAVVTGYVPGKGKHKSSTGALKCKMASGKTFAVGSGMSDKQRQRPPKVGSIITYRFQELTKDGVPRFPTFVGEAVDKAEPKDAEVPDSRRVKKATSG
;
A
#
# COMPACT_ATOMS: atom_id res chain seq x y z
N MET A 1 -28.58 -18.99 -2.19
CA MET A 1 -28.60 -19.26 -0.74
C MET A 1 -27.25 -19.82 -0.34
N SER A 2 -26.28 -18.95 -0.09
CA SER A 2 -24.93 -19.33 0.35
C SER A 2 -24.90 -19.32 1.87
N ASN A 3 -24.63 -20.47 2.48
CA ASN A 3 -24.31 -20.58 3.89
C ASN A 3 -23.05 -19.75 4.16
N ASP A 4 -23.26 -18.52 4.64
CA ASP A 4 -22.22 -17.62 5.13
C ASP A 4 -21.82 -18.10 6.54
N SER A 5 -21.25 -19.31 6.61
CA SER A 5 -20.79 -19.87 7.87
C SER A 5 -19.58 -19.08 8.33
N ASP A 6 -19.78 -18.21 9.31
CA ASP A 6 -18.72 -17.45 9.97
C ASP A 6 -17.67 -18.42 10.53
N GLU A 7 -16.56 -18.60 9.81
CA GLU A 7 -15.44 -19.48 10.18
C GLU A 7 -14.86 -19.13 11.56
N LEU A 8 -15.00 -17.87 11.99
CA LEU A 8 -14.55 -17.44 13.31
C LEU A 8 -15.60 -17.66 14.40
N ALA A 9 -16.87 -17.92 14.07
CA ALA A 9 -17.89 -18.23 15.06
C ALA A 9 -17.60 -19.57 15.76
N GLU A 10 -17.03 -20.53 15.04
CA GLU A 10 -16.65 -21.83 15.59
C GLU A 10 -15.50 -22.44 14.78
N ILE A 11 -14.40 -22.78 15.47
CA ILE A 11 -13.26 -23.46 14.85
C ILE A 11 -13.06 -24.82 15.52
N ASN A 12 -13.26 -25.90 14.76
CA ASN A 12 -13.16 -27.28 15.24
C ASN A 12 -14.01 -27.55 16.50
N GLY A 13 -15.24 -27.05 16.57
CA GLY A 13 -16.12 -27.22 17.74
C GLY A 13 -15.86 -26.23 18.89
N ILE A 14 -14.86 -25.36 18.78
CA ILE A 14 -14.51 -24.39 19.83
C ILE A 14 -15.01 -23.00 19.44
N LYS A 15 -15.85 -22.42 20.30
CA LYS A 15 -16.37 -21.06 20.16
C LYS A 15 -15.50 -20.05 20.95
N PRO A 16 -15.36 -18.81 20.47
CA PRO A 16 -14.66 -17.78 21.23
C PRO A 16 -15.49 -17.37 22.45
N LYS A 17 -14.82 -16.93 23.52
CA LYS A 17 -15.48 -16.38 24.73
C LYS A 17 -16.36 -15.17 24.40
N GLN A 18 -15.88 -14.30 23.50
CA GLN A 18 -16.64 -13.19 22.97
C GLN A 18 -16.41 -13.10 21.47
N LEU A 19 -17.46 -13.38 20.69
CA LEU A 19 -17.48 -13.18 19.25
C LEU A 19 -17.87 -11.72 18.98
N LEU A 20 -17.00 -10.95 18.34
CA LEU A 20 -17.35 -9.62 17.85
C LEU A 20 -18.06 -9.75 16.50
N LYS A 21 -18.98 -8.84 16.15
CA LYS A 21 -19.50 -8.71 14.78
C LYS A 21 -18.43 -8.14 13.86
N ASP A 22 -18.61 -8.32 12.55
CA ASP A 22 -17.71 -7.66 11.60
C ASP A 22 -17.76 -6.14 11.76
N GLY A 23 -16.58 -5.51 11.74
CA GLY A 23 -16.40 -4.07 11.96
C GLY A 23 -16.49 -3.62 13.43
N GLU A 24 -16.89 -4.49 14.36
CA GLU A 24 -17.04 -4.14 15.77
C GLU A 24 -15.68 -3.92 16.46
N GLU A 25 -15.63 -2.91 17.33
CA GLU A 25 -14.45 -2.51 18.10
C GLU A 25 -14.75 -2.54 19.60
N VAL A 26 -13.83 -3.11 20.39
CA VAL A 26 -13.90 -3.13 21.85
C VAL A 26 -12.60 -2.62 22.45
N GLU A 27 -12.72 -1.85 23.54
CA GLU A 27 -11.56 -1.38 24.30
C GLU A 27 -11.19 -2.39 25.39
N VAL A 28 -9.91 -2.73 25.45
CA VAL A 28 -9.34 -3.65 26.44
C VAL A 28 -8.23 -2.95 27.20
N LYS A 29 -8.28 -3.04 28.54
CA LYS A 29 -7.23 -2.51 29.41
C LYS A 29 -6.02 -3.44 29.39
N SER A 30 -4.83 -2.85 29.43
CA SER A 30 -3.61 -3.62 29.64
C SER A 30 -3.64 -4.29 31.00
N MET A 31 -3.24 -5.55 31.07
CA MET A 31 -3.07 -6.25 32.35
C MET A 31 -1.84 -5.77 33.15
N THR A 32 -0.95 -4.99 32.52
CA THR A 32 0.36 -4.62 33.10
C THR A 32 0.61 -3.11 33.11
N SER A 33 -0.34 -2.29 32.64
CA SER A 33 -0.21 -0.84 32.57
C SER A 33 -1.58 -0.16 32.57
N THR A 34 -1.61 1.16 32.73
CA THR A 34 -2.84 1.97 32.61
C THR A 34 -3.28 2.18 31.16
N SER A 35 -2.52 1.71 30.17
CA SER A 35 -2.84 1.88 28.76
C SER A 35 -4.06 1.06 28.33
N THR A 36 -4.90 1.66 27.50
CA THR A 36 -6.01 1.00 26.79
C THR A 36 -5.60 0.66 25.36
N TYR A 37 -6.07 -0.48 24.88
CA TYR A 37 -5.88 -0.94 23.51
C TYR A 37 -7.23 -1.25 22.88
N LYS A 38 -7.31 -1.17 21.56
CA LYS A 38 -8.51 -1.49 20.79
C LYS A 38 -8.35 -2.86 20.16
N ILE A 39 -9.36 -3.70 20.30
CA ILE A 39 -9.51 -4.92 19.51
C ILE A 39 -10.63 -4.68 18.52
N LYS A 40 -10.35 -4.92 17.24
CA LYS A 40 -11.32 -4.82 16.16
C LYS A 40 -11.46 -6.16 15.48
N ARG A 41 -12.68 -6.55 15.12
CA ARG A 41 -12.89 -7.62 14.16
C ARG A 41 -13.06 -7.06 12.75
N THR A 42 -12.38 -7.66 11.80
CA THR A 42 -12.51 -7.37 10.38
C THR A 42 -12.56 -8.71 9.65
N TRP A 43 -13.75 -9.03 9.16
CA TRP A 43 -14.06 -10.23 8.40
C TRP A 43 -13.55 -11.50 9.08
N ASP A 44 -12.42 -12.01 8.59
CA ASP A 44 -11.81 -13.30 8.90
C ASP A 44 -10.66 -13.21 9.93
N HIS A 45 -10.45 -12.05 10.56
CA HIS A 45 -9.46 -11.91 11.63
C HIS A 45 -9.71 -10.79 12.64
N TYR A 46 -8.91 -10.82 13.71
CA TYR A 46 -8.94 -9.83 14.78
C TYR A 46 -7.65 -8.99 14.77
N TYR A 47 -7.82 -7.68 14.83
CA TYR A 47 -6.76 -6.69 15.03
C TYR A 47 -6.67 -6.30 16.49
N CYS A 48 -5.46 -6.12 17.01
CA CYS A 48 -5.25 -5.46 18.31
C CYS A 48 -4.22 -4.33 18.17
N SER A 49 -4.55 -3.16 18.72
CA SER A 49 -3.66 -1.99 18.66
C SER A 49 -2.43 -2.09 19.58
N CYS A 50 -2.30 -3.15 20.38
CA CYS A 50 -1.20 -3.31 21.32
C CYS A 50 0.15 -3.60 20.62
N PRO A 51 1.30 -3.14 21.18
CA PRO A 51 2.62 -3.37 20.60
C PRO A 51 2.96 -4.86 20.42
N ALA A 52 2.52 -5.70 21.36
CA ALA A 52 2.76 -7.14 21.31
C ALA A 52 2.13 -7.80 20.08
N TRP A 53 1.00 -7.29 19.59
CA TRP A 53 0.35 -7.77 18.37
C TRP A 53 0.94 -7.10 17.12
N ARG A 54 1.09 -5.77 17.15
CA ARG A 54 1.57 -4.97 16.00
C ARG A 54 2.97 -5.38 15.54
N ASN A 55 3.84 -5.77 16.47
CA ASN A 55 5.24 -6.07 16.18
C ASN A 55 5.48 -7.55 15.80
N GLN A 56 4.42 -8.32 15.52
CA GLN A 56 4.53 -9.72 15.05
C GLN A 56 4.75 -9.80 13.54
N GLY A 57 5.80 -9.15 13.04
CA GLY A 57 6.13 -9.12 11.61
C GLY A 57 6.48 -10.49 10.99
N GLY A 58 6.77 -11.51 11.80
CA GLY A 58 7.07 -12.86 11.34
C GLY A 58 5.87 -13.81 11.28
N SER A 59 4.66 -13.35 11.61
CA SER A 59 3.43 -14.13 11.57
C SER A 59 2.42 -13.46 10.64
N PRO A 60 1.68 -14.23 9.82
CA PRO A 60 0.54 -13.73 9.04
C PRO A 60 -0.41 -12.91 9.90
N VAL A 61 -1.01 -11.86 9.36
CA VAL A 61 -1.84 -10.91 10.13
C VAL A 61 -2.98 -11.62 10.87
N ASN A 62 -3.67 -12.53 10.18
CA ASN A 62 -4.71 -13.39 10.75
C ASN A 62 -4.20 -14.47 11.69
N ALA A 63 -2.89 -14.67 11.82
CA ALA A 63 -2.26 -15.57 12.78
C ALA A 63 -1.44 -14.82 13.83
N ARG A 64 -1.67 -13.52 14.01
CA ARG A 64 -1.12 -12.76 15.14
C ARG A 64 -1.99 -12.92 16.36
N THR A 65 -1.34 -12.99 17.52
CA THR A 65 -2.01 -13.16 18.82
C THR A 65 -1.47 -12.19 19.85
N CYS A 66 -2.19 -11.91 20.92
CA CYS A 66 -1.62 -11.22 22.08
C CYS A 66 -2.35 -11.65 23.34
N LYS A 67 -1.86 -11.22 24.51
CA LYS A 67 -2.52 -11.49 25.78
C LYS A 67 -3.96 -10.95 25.82
N HIS A 68 -4.22 -9.81 25.16
CA HIS A 68 -5.56 -9.24 25.11
C HIS A 68 -6.52 -10.06 24.23
N LEU A 69 -6.07 -10.54 23.06
CA LEU A 69 -6.87 -11.44 22.22
C LEU A 69 -7.15 -12.78 22.91
N LYS A 70 -6.15 -13.35 23.60
CA LYS A 70 -6.35 -14.57 24.41
C LYS A 70 -7.37 -14.37 25.53
N SER A 71 -7.37 -13.18 26.15
CA SER A 71 -8.34 -12.84 27.19
C SER A 71 -9.76 -12.69 26.62
N LEU A 72 -9.89 -12.01 25.47
CA LEU A 72 -11.18 -11.73 24.82
C LEU A 72 -11.79 -12.98 24.19
N LEU A 73 -10.99 -13.74 23.42
CA LEU A 73 -11.46 -14.87 22.63
C LEU A 73 -11.34 -16.21 23.37
N GLY A 74 -10.53 -16.28 24.43
CA GLY A 74 -10.21 -17.51 25.15
C GLY A 74 -8.98 -18.22 24.61
N GLU A 75 -8.19 -18.82 25.51
CA GLU A 75 -6.92 -19.45 25.15
C GLU A 75 -7.08 -20.70 24.27
N SER A 76 -8.14 -21.48 24.47
CA SER A 76 -8.44 -22.69 23.71
C SER A 76 -8.77 -22.34 22.25
N TYR A 77 -9.69 -21.40 22.06
CA TYR A 77 -10.05 -20.89 20.74
C TYR A 77 -8.85 -20.28 20.01
N GLU A 78 -8.08 -19.42 20.69
CA GLU A 78 -6.93 -18.77 20.08
C GLU A 78 -5.84 -19.77 19.64
N LYS A 79 -5.64 -20.85 20.40
CA LYS A 79 -4.70 -21.93 20.01
C LYS A 79 -5.14 -22.62 18.72
N VAL A 80 -6.42 -22.93 18.58
CA VAL A 80 -6.93 -23.58 17.36
C VAL A 80 -6.92 -22.62 16.17
N ARG A 81 -7.32 -21.35 16.38
CA ARG A 81 -7.25 -20.30 15.37
C ARG A 81 -5.84 -20.12 14.80
N LEU A 82 -4.83 -20.09 15.67
CA LEU A 82 -3.43 -19.97 15.26
C LEU A 82 -2.94 -21.17 14.44
N LYS A 83 -3.35 -22.39 14.81
CA LYS A 83 -3.01 -23.61 14.05
C LYS A 83 -3.66 -23.61 12.67
N LEU A 84 -4.91 -23.19 12.58
CA LEU A 84 -5.64 -23.12 11.31
C LEU A 84 -5.07 -22.07 10.36
N LYS A 85 -4.80 -20.86 10.87
CA LYS A 85 -4.36 -19.73 10.05
C LYS A 85 -2.85 -19.68 9.79
N ASN A 86 -2.05 -20.49 10.47
CA ASN A 86 -0.61 -20.59 10.24
C ASN A 86 -0.06 -22.02 10.50
N PRO A 87 -0.44 -23.00 9.66
CA PRO A 87 -0.10 -24.40 9.87
C PRO A 87 1.41 -24.70 9.81
N HIS A 88 2.20 -23.86 9.12
CA HIS A 88 3.66 -24.01 8.99
C HIS A 88 4.46 -22.97 9.80
N GLY A 89 3.79 -22.18 10.65
CA GLY A 89 4.45 -21.15 11.44
C GLY A 89 5.22 -21.72 12.62
N GLN A 90 6.49 -21.34 12.78
CA GLN A 90 7.24 -21.67 13.99
C GLN A 90 6.54 -21.09 15.22
N ALA A 91 6.09 -21.97 16.11
CA ALA A 91 5.59 -21.59 17.43
C ALA A 91 6.73 -20.89 18.19
N ARG A 92 6.65 -19.57 18.35
CA ARG A 92 7.60 -18.86 19.21
C ARG A 92 7.31 -19.24 20.65
N SER A 93 8.12 -20.13 21.21
CA SER A 93 8.13 -20.36 22.65
C SER A 93 8.54 -19.06 23.34
N SER A 94 7.85 -18.75 24.43
CA SER A 94 8.19 -17.66 25.33
C SER A 94 9.54 -17.95 25.99
N LYS A 95 10.66 -17.63 25.33
CA LYS A 95 11.94 -17.59 26.01
C LYS A 95 11.96 -16.37 26.94
N ASN A 96 11.80 -16.65 28.24
CA ASN A 96 12.13 -15.77 29.34
C ASN A 96 13.51 -15.12 29.09
N LYS A 97 13.55 -13.79 28.99
CA LYS A 97 14.82 -13.05 29.02
C LYS A 97 15.35 -13.09 30.45
N SER A 98 16.25 -14.01 30.73
CA SER A 98 17.15 -13.92 31.88
C SER A 98 18.20 -12.83 31.62
N LYS A 99 18.21 -11.86 32.53
CA LYS A 99 19.28 -10.96 33.01
C LYS A 99 20.39 -10.53 32.02
N ALA A 100 20.41 -9.22 31.75
CA ALA A 100 21.57 -8.51 31.23
C ALA A 100 22.70 -8.41 32.28
N PRO A 101 23.98 -8.38 31.87
CA PRO A 101 25.03 -7.74 32.64
C PRO A 101 25.48 -6.42 31.98
N THR A 102 25.22 -5.34 32.70
CA THR A 102 26.11 -4.22 33.04
C THR A 102 27.16 -3.71 32.03
N LYS A 103 26.93 -2.44 31.65
CA LYS A 103 27.89 -1.32 31.51
C LYS A 103 29.39 -1.69 31.48
N ARG A 104 30.05 -1.41 30.35
CA ARG A 104 31.44 -0.97 30.34
C ARG A 104 31.54 0.46 29.78
N LYS A 105 32.18 1.27 30.62
CA LYS A 105 32.50 2.69 30.59
C LYS A 105 33.44 2.97 29.41
N ARG A 106 33.12 3.96 28.56
CA ARG A 106 34.09 4.58 27.64
C ARG A 106 34.40 5.97 28.17
N THR A 107 35.65 6.14 28.57
CA THR A 107 36.32 7.41 28.84
C THR A 107 36.48 8.18 27.52
N GLY A 108 36.27 9.49 27.58
CA GLY A 108 36.43 10.39 26.44
C GLY A 108 37.88 10.78 26.18
N SER A 109 38.10 11.28 24.98
CA SER A 109 38.96 12.44 24.72
C SER A 109 38.47 13.09 23.43
N ASP A 110 38.28 14.40 23.53
CA ASP A 110 38.06 15.34 22.44
C ASP A 110 39.17 15.27 21.39
N ASP A 111 38.84 15.54 20.13
CA ASP A 111 39.66 16.45 19.33
C ASP A 111 38.86 17.08 18.19
N GLU A 112 39.10 18.39 18.04
CA GLU A 112 38.40 19.39 17.25
C GLU A 112 38.98 19.55 15.83
N LYS A 113 38.16 20.13 14.94
CA LYS A 113 38.48 20.90 13.70
C LYS A 113 38.98 20.08 12.50
N GLN A 114 38.63 20.40 11.25
CA GLN A 114 38.63 21.72 10.64
C GLN A 114 37.85 21.76 9.30
N ASP A 115 37.34 22.96 8.99
CA ASP A 115 36.68 23.40 7.75
C ASP A 115 37.40 23.08 6.43
N LYS A 116 36.63 22.81 5.37
CA LYS A 116 36.89 23.35 4.02
C LYS A 116 35.59 23.61 3.25
N LYS A 117 35.58 24.74 2.56
CA LYS A 117 34.49 25.41 1.83
C LYS A 117 34.84 25.46 0.33
N ALA A 118 33.94 25.06 -0.57
CA ALA A 118 33.76 25.54 -1.97
C ALA A 118 32.59 24.74 -2.59
N LYS A 119 31.42 25.31 -2.91
CA LYS A 119 31.01 26.24 -4.00
C LYS A 119 30.73 25.50 -5.32
N GLY A 120 29.47 25.54 -5.78
CA GLY A 120 29.10 25.38 -7.19
C GLY A 120 27.91 24.45 -7.48
N ASP A 121 26.85 25.07 -8.03
CA ASP A 121 25.86 24.53 -8.99
C ASP A 121 24.55 23.85 -8.56
N GLN A 122 23.48 24.58 -8.94
CA GLN A 122 22.29 24.20 -9.71
C GLN A 122 21.24 23.31 -9.04
N ASP A 123 20.18 24.01 -8.63
CA ASP A 123 18.89 23.48 -8.19
C ASP A 123 18.12 22.88 -9.39
N GLU A 124 18.15 21.55 -9.52
CA GLU A 124 17.12 20.81 -10.26
C GLU A 124 16.15 20.18 -9.24
N GLU A 125 14.91 20.66 -9.22
CA GLU A 125 13.82 20.14 -8.39
C GLU A 125 13.38 18.75 -8.89
N GLY A 126 14.01 17.72 -8.34
CA GLY A 126 13.61 16.32 -8.48
C GLY A 126 12.60 15.91 -7.42
N ASP A 127 11.40 15.53 -7.85
CA ASP A 127 10.34 14.93 -7.02
C ASP A 127 10.77 13.51 -6.60
N GLU A 128 11.63 13.42 -5.57
CA GLU A 128 12.15 12.18 -5.01
C GLU A 128 11.12 11.53 -4.07
N GLU A 129 10.41 10.52 -4.58
CA GLU A 129 9.74 9.52 -3.75
C GLU A 129 10.82 8.73 -2.97
N GLU A 130 11.09 9.14 -1.73
CA GLU A 130 12.15 8.61 -0.85
C GLU A 130 12.10 7.08 -0.67
N GLU A 131 13.22 6.43 -0.99
CA GLU A 131 13.51 5.04 -0.66
C GLU A 131 13.90 4.93 0.83
N GLU A 132 13.14 4.15 1.62
CA GLU A 132 13.53 3.82 3.00
C GLU A 132 14.65 2.75 3.01
N GLU A 133 15.90 3.21 3.05
CA GLU A 133 17.08 2.41 3.42
C GLU A 133 16.99 2.01 4.91
N VAL A 134 16.55 0.77 5.18
CA VAL A 134 16.58 0.19 6.54
C VAL A 134 17.86 -0.62 6.70
N SER A 135 18.90 0.01 7.28
CA SER A 135 20.14 -0.66 7.66
C SER A 135 19.88 -1.70 8.76
N GLY A 136 19.88 -2.98 8.39
CA GLY A 136 19.83 -4.09 9.33
C GLY A 136 20.22 -5.37 8.62
N THR A 137 21.44 -5.85 8.87
CA THR A 137 22.01 -7.10 8.34
C THR A 137 21.08 -8.30 8.57
N ARG A 138 20.26 -8.61 7.57
CA ARG A 138 19.57 -9.88 7.30
C ARG A 138 19.65 -10.09 5.79
N GLY A 139 19.96 -11.31 5.37
CA GLY A 139 20.32 -11.67 3.99
C GLY A 139 19.57 -10.89 2.90
N GLN A 140 20.33 -10.34 1.94
CA GLN A 140 19.84 -9.50 0.85
C GLN A 140 18.60 -10.13 0.19
N LYS A 141 17.43 -9.53 0.41
CA LYS A 141 16.24 -9.85 -0.38
C LYS A 141 16.49 -9.35 -1.80
N LYS A 142 16.50 -10.25 -2.79
CA LYS A 142 16.53 -9.86 -4.21
C LYS A 142 15.23 -9.15 -4.54
N VAL A 143 15.26 -7.82 -4.59
CA VAL A 143 14.15 -7.01 -5.10
C VAL A 143 14.08 -7.24 -6.62
N PRO A 144 12.92 -7.61 -7.18
CA PRO A 144 12.80 -7.80 -8.62
C PRO A 144 13.02 -6.48 -9.35
N ALA A 145 13.80 -6.50 -10.44
CA ALA A 145 13.97 -5.36 -11.32
C ALA A 145 12.67 -5.17 -12.13
N LEU A 146 11.81 -4.28 -11.65
CA LEU A 146 10.48 -4.03 -12.22
C LEU A 146 10.45 -2.72 -12.98
N LEU A 147 9.66 -2.68 -14.05
CA LEU A 147 9.38 -1.46 -14.79
C LEU A 147 8.57 -0.50 -13.91
N LEU A 148 9.10 0.71 -13.72
CA LEU A 148 8.45 1.78 -12.97
C LEU A 148 8.03 2.90 -13.92
N ALA A 149 6.86 3.45 -13.68
CA ALA A 149 6.31 4.51 -14.52
C ALA A 149 6.86 5.89 -14.13
N ALA A 150 7.19 6.71 -15.13
CA ALA A 150 7.42 8.14 -14.95
C ALA A 150 6.10 8.92 -14.92
N LYS A 151 6.11 10.17 -14.45
CA LYS A 151 4.93 11.04 -14.43
C LYS A 151 4.70 11.62 -15.84
N TRP A 152 3.45 11.64 -16.31
CA TRP A 152 3.06 12.47 -17.45
C TRP A 152 2.35 13.71 -16.94
N ASP A 153 2.77 14.87 -17.41
CA ASP A 153 2.23 16.15 -16.98
C ASP A 153 1.03 16.58 -17.83
N LEU A 154 -0.04 17.04 -17.18
CA LEU A 154 -1.30 17.39 -17.85
C LEU A 154 -1.18 18.62 -18.76
N GLU A 155 -0.16 19.47 -18.57
CA GLU A 155 0.06 20.70 -19.35
C GLU A 155 1.28 20.58 -20.27
N THR A 156 2.37 19.97 -19.79
CA THR A 156 3.65 19.91 -20.53
C THR A 156 4.04 18.51 -21.01
N GLY A 157 3.19 17.50 -20.75
CA GLY A 157 3.45 16.13 -21.18
C GLY A 157 3.63 15.98 -22.68
N ALA A 158 4.51 15.05 -23.07
CA ALA A 158 4.77 14.69 -24.47
C ALA A 158 3.50 14.23 -25.19
N ASP A 159 3.48 14.36 -26.52
CA ASP A 159 2.35 13.93 -27.35
C ASP A 159 2.06 12.43 -27.16
N PRO A 160 0.88 12.05 -26.64
CA PRO A 160 0.53 10.66 -26.40
C PRO A 160 -0.04 9.97 -27.65
N SER A 161 -0.09 10.64 -28.81
CA SER A 161 -0.64 10.10 -30.04
C SER A 161 0.01 8.75 -30.41
N GLY A 162 -0.83 7.72 -30.56
CA GLY A 162 -0.40 6.35 -30.86
C GLY A 162 0.02 5.52 -29.65
N TRP A 163 0.17 6.10 -28.46
CA TRP A 163 0.50 5.37 -27.24
C TRP A 163 -0.66 4.47 -26.79
N TRP A 164 -0.34 3.38 -26.12
CA TRP A 164 -1.34 2.54 -25.48
C TRP A 164 -1.75 3.14 -24.15
N MET A 165 -3.05 3.22 -23.90
CA MET A 165 -3.63 3.74 -22.68
C MET A 165 -4.49 2.68 -21.98
N SER A 166 -4.39 2.62 -20.66
CA SER A 166 -5.21 1.78 -19.81
C SER A 166 -5.58 2.46 -18.50
N GLU A 167 -6.65 2.01 -17.84
CA GLU A 167 -6.97 2.45 -16.49
C GLU A 167 -5.82 2.14 -15.52
N LYS A 168 -5.46 3.11 -14.70
CA LYS A 168 -4.59 2.90 -13.55
C LYS A 168 -5.41 2.31 -12.41
N LEU A 169 -5.13 1.06 -12.08
CA LEU A 169 -5.81 0.34 -11.01
C LEU A 169 -5.19 0.67 -9.65
N ASP A 170 -6.01 1.06 -8.68
CA ASP A 170 -5.59 1.26 -7.28
C ASP A 170 -5.69 -0.05 -6.51
N GLY A 171 -4.85 -1.01 -6.88
CA GLY A 171 -4.81 -2.32 -6.28
C GLY A 171 -3.49 -2.59 -5.58
N VAL A 172 -3.11 -3.86 -5.60
CA VAL A 172 -1.86 -4.32 -5.01
C VAL A 172 -1.02 -4.99 -6.09
N ARG A 173 -0.09 -4.25 -6.71
CA ARG A 173 0.86 -4.76 -7.72
C ARG A 173 1.60 -6.02 -7.26
N ARG A 174 1.62 -7.03 -8.12
CA ARG A 174 2.26 -8.32 -7.90
C ARG A 174 2.92 -8.81 -9.17
N VAL A 175 4.10 -9.39 -9.00
CA VAL A 175 4.78 -10.12 -10.07
C VAL A 175 4.76 -11.60 -9.73
N ILE A 176 4.30 -12.39 -10.68
CA ILE A 176 4.10 -13.83 -10.52
C ILE A 176 5.05 -14.53 -11.47
N ALA A 177 6.08 -15.18 -10.93
CA ALA A 177 6.82 -16.20 -11.65
C ALA A 177 6.19 -17.56 -11.30
N VAL A 178 5.50 -18.19 -12.25
CA VAL A 178 4.71 -19.41 -11.97
C VAL A 178 5.64 -20.61 -11.69
N GLU A 179 6.81 -20.68 -12.34
CA GLU A 179 7.81 -21.72 -12.07
C GLU A 179 8.39 -21.64 -10.66
N ALA A 180 8.55 -20.41 -10.16
CA ALA A 180 9.07 -20.15 -8.82
C ALA A 180 8.18 -20.77 -7.74
N TYR A 181 6.87 -20.97 -7.99
CA TYR A 181 5.99 -21.57 -7.00
C TYR A 181 6.26 -23.07 -6.77
N TYR A 182 6.59 -23.83 -7.81
CA TYR A 182 6.93 -25.25 -7.68
C TYR A 182 8.29 -25.46 -6.98
N ASP A 183 9.16 -24.46 -7.03
CA ASP A 183 10.44 -24.36 -6.29
C ASP A 183 10.30 -23.70 -4.89
N GLY A 184 9.09 -23.35 -4.43
CA GLY A 184 8.87 -22.71 -3.13
C GLY A 184 9.18 -21.21 -3.04
N LYS A 185 9.36 -20.53 -4.19
CA LYS A 185 9.71 -19.11 -4.34
C LYS A 185 8.54 -18.14 -4.64
N GLY A 186 7.32 -18.65 -4.88
CA GLY A 186 6.04 -17.92 -4.73
C GLY A 186 5.80 -16.62 -5.53
N MET A 187 4.59 -16.04 -5.38
CA MET A 187 4.31 -14.67 -5.83
C MET A 187 5.17 -13.68 -5.05
N ILE A 188 5.72 -12.67 -5.71
CA ILE A 188 6.58 -11.68 -5.08
C ILE A 188 5.91 -10.30 -5.18
N SER A 189 5.87 -9.60 -4.05
CA SER A 189 5.49 -8.17 -4.03
C SER A 189 6.57 -7.30 -4.67
N ARG A 190 6.23 -6.04 -4.99
CA ARG A 190 7.21 -5.03 -5.45
C ARG A 190 8.49 -4.98 -4.60
N LEU A 191 8.37 -5.17 -3.29
CA LEU A 191 9.49 -5.11 -2.34
C LEU A 191 10.21 -6.46 -2.11
N GLY A 192 10.00 -7.45 -2.98
CA GLY A 192 10.64 -8.76 -2.84
C GLY A 192 10.03 -9.65 -1.75
N ASN A 193 8.94 -9.24 -1.08
CA ASN A 193 8.32 -10.09 -0.05
C ASN A 193 7.52 -11.21 -0.71
N PRO A 194 7.75 -12.48 -0.30
CA PRO A 194 6.98 -13.62 -0.78
C PRO A 194 5.55 -13.54 -0.25
N PHE A 195 4.64 -14.03 -1.07
CA PHE A 195 3.21 -14.02 -0.80
C PHE A 195 2.58 -15.35 -1.21
N THR A 196 1.61 -15.80 -0.40
CA THR A 196 0.93 -17.07 -0.55
C THR A 196 -0.51 -16.84 -1.04
N PRO A 197 -0.73 -16.74 -2.36
CA PRO A 197 -2.09 -16.77 -2.90
C PRO A 197 -2.72 -18.16 -2.68
N PRO A 198 -4.06 -18.27 -2.84
CA PRO A 198 -4.73 -19.55 -2.85
C PRO A 198 -4.18 -20.45 -3.97
N LYS A 199 -4.05 -21.76 -3.68
CA LYS A 199 -3.54 -22.75 -4.64
C LYS A 199 -4.33 -22.76 -5.95
N TRP A 200 -5.65 -22.64 -5.86
CA TRP A 200 -6.55 -22.64 -7.02
C TRP A 200 -6.26 -21.51 -8.01
N LEU A 201 -5.73 -20.37 -7.57
CA LEU A 201 -5.38 -19.27 -8.47
C LEU A 201 -4.11 -19.59 -9.25
N LEU A 202 -3.13 -20.20 -8.58
CA LEU A 202 -1.85 -20.55 -9.18
C LEU A 202 -1.98 -21.70 -10.17
N GLU A 203 -2.87 -22.65 -9.92
CA GLU A 203 -3.17 -23.76 -10.84
C GLU A 203 -3.76 -23.27 -12.18
N LYS A 204 -4.33 -22.06 -12.22
CA LYS A 204 -4.88 -21.43 -13.43
C LYS A 204 -3.85 -20.65 -14.24
N LEU A 205 -2.63 -20.48 -13.75
CA LEU A 205 -1.61 -19.68 -14.43
C LEU A 205 -0.68 -20.55 -15.30
N PRO A 206 -0.21 -20.04 -16.45
CA PRO A 206 0.69 -20.76 -17.34
C PRO A 206 2.06 -20.97 -16.68
N LYS A 207 2.62 -22.18 -16.82
CA LYS A 207 3.98 -22.50 -16.38
C LYS A 207 5.01 -21.85 -17.31
N GLY A 208 6.21 -21.55 -16.81
CA GLY A 208 7.29 -20.99 -17.64
C GLY A 208 7.28 -19.48 -17.82
N VAL A 209 6.31 -18.78 -17.24
CA VAL A 209 6.04 -17.37 -17.58
C VAL A 209 6.03 -16.52 -16.32
N THR A 210 6.56 -15.29 -16.45
CA THR A 210 6.46 -14.26 -15.42
C THR A 210 5.44 -13.22 -15.86
N LEU A 211 4.44 -12.97 -15.02
CA LEU A 211 3.35 -12.02 -15.25
C LEU A 211 3.47 -10.84 -14.29
N ASP A 212 3.21 -9.63 -14.77
CA ASP A 212 3.10 -8.42 -13.97
C ASP A 212 1.67 -7.90 -14.02
N GLY A 213 1.09 -7.67 -12.84
CA GLY A 213 -0.31 -7.32 -12.72
C GLY A 213 -0.65 -6.70 -11.37
N GLU A 214 -1.91 -6.36 -11.22
CA GLU A 214 -2.50 -5.75 -10.05
C GLU A 214 -3.53 -6.71 -9.43
N LEU A 215 -3.42 -7.04 -8.14
CA LEU A 215 -4.55 -7.65 -7.43
C LEU A 215 -5.59 -6.57 -7.13
N PHE A 216 -6.82 -6.75 -7.59
CA PHE A 216 -7.84 -5.71 -7.62
C PHE A 216 -9.22 -6.28 -7.26
N SER A 217 -9.90 -5.67 -6.27
CA SER A 217 -11.27 -6.01 -5.86
C SER A 217 -12.32 -4.96 -6.26
N GLY A 218 -11.96 -4.01 -7.11
CA GLY A 218 -12.84 -2.92 -7.53
C GLY A 218 -12.34 -1.52 -7.13
N ARG A 219 -12.96 -0.51 -7.73
CA ARG A 219 -12.62 0.90 -7.52
C ARG A 219 -12.95 1.34 -6.09
N GLY A 220 -12.04 2.07 -5.45
CA GLY A 220 -12.18 2.52 -4.05
C GLY A 220 -12.01 1.43 -2.98
N GLU A 221 -11.72 0.18 -3.37
CA GLU A 221 -11.60 -0.97 -2.45
C GLU A 221 -10.15 -1.31 -2.08
N PHE A 222 -9.20 -0.40 -2.29
CA PHE A 222 -7.78 -0.64 -2.00
C PHE A 222 -7.51 -1.15 -0.58
N GLN A 223 -8.14 -0.55 0.45
CA GLN A 223 -7.94 -0.99 1.84
C GLN A 223 -8.41 -2.43 2.06
N SER A 224 -9.55 -2.79 1.44
CA SER A 224 -10.12 -4.12 1.42
C SER A 224 -9.17 -5.10 0.71
N THR A 225 -8.70 -4.75 -0.49
CA THR A 225 -7.72 -5.53 -1.26
C THR A 225 -6.47 -5.81 -0.43
N VAL A 226 -5.88 -4.77 0.18
CA VAL A 226 -4.67 -4.91 1.01
C VAL A 226 -4.92 -5.81 2.22
N SER A 227 -6.09 -5.73 2.84
CA SER A 227 -6.46 -6.57 3.98
C SER A 227 -6.55 -8.05 3.58
N ILE A 228 -7.27 -8.36 2.49
CA ILE A 228 -7.43 -9.73 1.96
C ILE A 228 -6.07 -10.30 1.55
N VAL A 229 -5.29 -9.52 0.80
CA VAL A 229 -3.96 -9.90 0.29
C VAL A 229 -2.92 -10.00 1.41
N LYS A 230 -3.12 -9.43 2.60
CA LYS A 230 -2.22 -9.67 3.75
C LYS A 230 -2.62 -10.88 4.59
N THR A 231 -3.81 -11.41 4.35
CA THR A 231 -4.42 -12.47 5.13
C THR A 231 -4.24 -13.81 4.43
N VAL A 232 -3.53 -14.72 5.10
CA VAL A 232 -3.24 -16.06 4.55
C VAL A 232 -4.54 -16.88 4.51
N ASN A 233 -4.87 -17.46 3.36
CA ASN A 233 -6.09 -18.25 3.13
C ASN A 233 -7.38 -17.50 3.49
N SER A 234 -7.48 -16.21 3.13
CA SER A 234 -8.74 -15.48 3.29
C SER A 234 -9.84 -16.10 2.40
N PRO A 235 -11.07 -16.32 2.90
CA PRO A 235 -12.17 -16.79 2.06
C PRO A 235 -12.58 -15.75 1.01
N HIS A 236 -12.30 -14.46 1.26
CA HIS A 236 -12.67 -13.33 0.41
C HIS A 236 -11.78 -13.16 -0.83
N TRP A 237 -10.82 -14.06 -1.04
CA TRP A 237 -10.02 -14.10 -2.27
C TRP A 237 -10.85 -14.28 -3.55
N GLN A 238 -12.06 -14.81 -3.44
CA GLN A 238 -13.00 -14.92 -4.56
C GLN A 238 -13.43 -13.55 -5.11
N ASN A 239 -13.28 -12.48 -4.32
CA ASN A 239 -13.61 -11.10 -4.71
C ASN A 239 -12.40 -10.35 -5.31
N ILE A 240 -11.24 -11.01 -5.42
CA ILE A 240 -10.01 -10.43 -5.96
C ILE A 240 -9.77 -11.00 -7.35
N THR A 241 -9.54 -10.11 -8.30
CA THR A 241 -9.06 -10.46 -9.65
C THR A 241 -7.58 -10.10 -9.77
N PHE A 242 -6.83 -10.87 -10.54
CA PHE A 242 -5.47 -10.54 -10.95
C PHE A 242 -5.52 -9.90 -12.34
N GLN A 243 -5.38 -8.58 -12.35
CA GLN A 243 -5.44 -7.74 -13.55
C GLN A 243 -4.04 -7.63 -14.14
N VAL A 244 -3.76 -8.42 -15.19
CA VAL A 244 -2.44 -8.55 -15.80
C VAL A 244 -2.27 -7.51 -16.89
N PHE A 245 -1.13 -6.81 -16.89
CA PHE A 245 -0.84 -5.74 -17.86
C PHE A 245 0.50 -5.90 -18.58
N ASP A 246 1.43 -6.75 -18.10
CA ASP A 246 2.68 -7.01 -18.81
C ASP A 246 3.25 -8.42 -18.52
N VAL A 247 4.26 -8.83 -19.30
CA VAL A 247 4.91 -10.15 -19.23
C VAL A 247 6.44 -9.97 -19.17
N PRO A 248 7.03 -9.76 -17.97
CA PRO A 248 8.47 -9.54 -17.84
C PRO A 248 9.36 -10.63 -18.47
N SER A 249 8.91 -11.90 -18.51
CA SER A 249 9.68 -12.99 -19.14
C SER A 249 9.82 -12.84 -20.66
N LEU A 250 8.89 -12.13 -21.30
CA LEU A 250 8.96 -11.79 -22.73
C LEU A 250 9.48 -10.36 -22.93
N GLY A 251 10.17 -9.79 -21.94
CA GLY A 251 10.53 -8.37 -21.91
C GLY A 251 11.40 -7.86 -23.07
N HIS A 252 12.08 -8.76 -23.79
CA HIS A 252 12.85 -8.44 -24.99
C HIS A 252 11.98 -8.16 -26.21
N GLN A 253 10.72 -8.63 -26.21
CA GLN A 253 9.78 -8.38 -27.30
C GLN A 253 9.12 -7.01 -27.15
N PRO A 254 8.62 -6.41 -28.25
CA PRO A 254 7.76 -5.23 -28.21
C PRO A 254 6.50 -5.41 -27.35
N PHE A 255 5.96 -4.32 -26.79
CA PHE A 255 4.78 -4.37 -25.92
C PHE A 255 3.56 -5.02 -26.57
N GLU A 256 3.34 -4.77 -27.85
CA GLU A 256 2.24 -5.34 -28.63
C GLU A 256 2.27 -6.86 -28.64
N GLN A 257 3.45 -7.46 -28.84
CA GLN A 257 3.59 -8.92 -28.82
C GLN A 257 3.34 -9.50 -27.42
N ARG A 258 3.71 -8.76 -26.37
CA ARG A 258 3.44 -9.16 -24.98
C ARG A 258 1.94 -9.05 -24.67
N LEU A 259 1.26 -8.05 -25.21
CA LEU A 259 -0.19 -7.89 -25.10
C LEU A 259 -0.95 -8.97 -25.88
N ASP A 260 -0.49 -9.31 -27.09
CA ASP A 260 -1.05 -10.40 -27.89
C ASP A 260 -0.91 -11.74 -27.17
N TYR A 261 0.24 -11.98 -26.53
CA TYR A 261 0.45 -13.14 -25.68
C TYR A 261 -0.54 -13.18 -24.51
N LEU A 262 -0.73 -12.06 -23.79
CA LEU A 262 -1.69 -11.98 -22.68
C LEU A 262 -3.11 -12.26 -23.17
N THR A 263 -3.50 -11.66 -24.29
CA THR A 263 -4.84 -11.80 -24.87
C THR A 263 -5.09 -13.22 -25.37
N SER A 264 -4.10 -13.85 -26.00
CA SER A 264 -4.20 -15.25 -26.45
C SER A 264 -4.21 -16.26 -25.29
N THR A 265 -3.65 -15.88 -24.15
CA THR A 265 -3.57 -16.75 -22.96
C THR A 265 -4.81 -16.62 -22.07
N PHE A 266 -5.23 -15.39 -21.78
CA PHE A 266 -6.27 -15.07 -20.78
C PHE A 266 -7.51 -14.40 -21.36
N GLY A 267 -7.49 -13.99 -22.63
CA GLY A 267 -8.65 -13.40 -23.30
C GLY A 267 -9.74 -14.43 -23.60
N GLU A 268 -10.79 -13.98 -24.29
CA GLU A 268 -11.92 -14.83 -24.67
C GLU A 268 -11.46 -15.97 -25.60
N GLY A 269 -11.69 -17.22 -25.18
CA GLY A 269 -11.21 -18.41 -25.89
C GLY A 269 -9.72 -18.73 -25.69
N GLY A 270 -9.02 -18.01 -24.81
CA GLY A 270 -7.61 -18.26 -24.49
C GLY A 270 -7.38 -19.59 -23.75
N THR A 271 -6.14 -20.10 -23.82
CA THR A 271 -5.76 -21.40 -23.23
C THR A 271 -5.95 -21.48 -21.71
N HIS A 272 -5.91 -20.35 -21.01
CA HIS A 272 -6.04 -20.22 -19.55
C HIS A 272 -7.12 -19.20 -19.18
N ALA A 273 -8.14 -19.02 -20.04
CA ALA A 273 -9.24 -18.10 -19.79
C ALA A 273 -9.96 -18.47 -18.47
N CYS A 274 -9.99 -17.53 -17.54
CA CYS A 274 -10.68 -17.70 -16.26
C CYS A 274 -11.18 -16.37 -15.72
N LYS A 275 -12.17 -16.42 -14.83
CA LYS A 275 -12.78 -15.19 -14.26
C LYS A 275 -11.84 -14.43 -13.31
N GLU A 276 -10.83 -15.11 -12.77
CA GLU A 276 -9.96 -14.56 -11.72
C GLU A 276 -8.70 -13.90 -12.27
N VAL A 277 -8.36 -14.13 -13.54
CA VAL A 277 -7.23 -13.49 -14.22
C VAL A 277 -7.76 -12.74 -15.43
N VAL A 278 -7.57 -11.42 -15.43
CA VAL A 278 -8.15 -10.53 -16.44
C VAL A 278 -7.03 -9.72 -17.07
N VAL A 279 -7.03 -9.62 -18.40
CA VAL A 279 -6.09 -8.74 -19.11
C VAL A 279 -6.63 -7.31 -19.01
N VAL A 280 -5.77 -6.40 -18.54
CA VAL A 280 -6.13 -4.97 -18.49
C VAL A 280 -6.36 -4.48 -19.92
N LYS A 281 -7.55 -3.91 -20.17
CA LYS A 281 -7.91 -3.37 -21.47
C LYS A 281 -6.95 -2.24 -21.85
N GLN A 282 -6.35 -2.37 -23.04
CA GLN A 282 -5.50 -1.38 -23.67
C GLN A 282 -6.24 -0.76 -24.85
N GLU A 283 -6.14 0.56 -25.00
CA GLU A 283 -6.70 1.32 -26.12
C GLU A 283 -5.61 2.24 -26.69
N LYS A 284 -5.66 2.61 -27.97
CA LYS A 284 -4.70 3.57 -28.52
C LYS A 284 -5.17 5.01 -28.29
N ALA A 285 -4.31 5.83 -27.71
CA ALA A 285 -4.50 7.28 -27.61
C ALA A 285 -4.45 7.90 -29.01
N ARG A 286 -5.40 8.80 -29.29
CA ARG A 286 -5.52 9.47 -30.60
C ARG A 286 -4.75 10.77 -30.60
N ASP A 287 -4.93 11.53 -29.54
CA ASP A 287 -4.37 12.84 -29.26
C ASP A 287 -4.41 13.08 -27.74
N ARG A 288 -3.96 14.26 -27.31
CA ARG A 288 -3.97 14.68 -25.91
C ARG A 288 -5.39 14.77 -25.35
N GLU A 289 -6.31 15.33 -26.13
CA GLU A 289 -7.70 15.54 -25.77
C GLU A 289 -8.39 14.22 -25.44
N HIS A 290 -8.14 13.17 -26.23
CA HIS A 290 -8.66 11.83 -26.00
C HIS A 290 -8.20 11.26 -24.65
N VAL A 291 -6.93 11.45 -24.31
CA VAL A 291 -6.38 11.00 -23.02
C VAL A 291 -7.04 11.75 -21.86
N LEU A 292 -7.25 13.07 -21.99
CA LEU A 292 -7.91 13.88 -20.96
C LEU A 292 -9.40 13.54 -20.81
N GLU A 293 -10.11 13.26 -21.90
CA GLU A 293 -11.49 12.78 -21.88
C GLU A 293 -11.58 11.42 -21.19
N LYS A 294 -10.70 10.49 -21.56
CA LYS A 294 -10.65 9.16 -20.94
C LYS A 294 -10.31 9.24 -19.46
N LEU A 295 -9.41 10.15 -19.07
CA LEU A 295 -9.08 10.39 -17.67
C LEU A 295 -10.33 10.83 -16.89
N LYS A 296 -11.07 11.82 -17.42
CA LYS A 296 -12.32 12.30 -16.79
C LYS A 296 -13.38 11.21 -16.70
N GLU A 297 -13.52 10.37 -17.72
CA GLU A 297 -14.43 9.22 -17.72
C GLU A 297 -14.07 8.24 -16.59
N VAL A 298 -12.81 7.80 -16.55
CA VAL A 298 -12.31 6.87 -15.52
C VAL A 298 -12.49 7.46 -14.12
N GLU A 299 -12.16 8.74 -13.93
CA GLU A 299 -12.32 9.42 -12.64
C GLU A 299 -13.78 9.59 -12.21
N ARG A 300 -14.70 9.84 -13.16
CA ARG A 300 -16.14 9.89 -12.87
C ARG A 300 -16.66 8.55 -12.38
N GLU A 301 -16.10 7.46 -12.88
CA GLU A 301 -16.46 6.12 -12.44
C GLU A 301 -15.66 5.63 -11.22
N GLY A 302 -14.83 6.49 -10.63
CA GLY A 302 -14.07 6.22 -9.40
C GLY A 302 -12.70 5.55 -9.59
N GLY A 303 -12.18 5.50 -10.82
CA GLY A 303 -10.84 5.01 -11.11
C GLY A 303 -9.75 5.97 -10.64
N GLU A 304 -8.53 5.46 -10.51
CA GLU A 304 -7.41 6.23 -9.92
C GLU A 304 -6.81 7.24 -10.90
N GLY A 305 -6.71 6.85 -12.18
CA GLY A 305 -6.08 7.62 -13.25
C GLY A 305 -5.85 6.75 -14.49
N LEU A 306 -4.84 7.10 -15.30
CA LEU A 306 -4.46 6.35 -16.50
C LEU A 306 -2.98 5.95 -16.48
N MET A 307 -2.66 4.92 -17.24
CA MET A 307 -1.30 4.51 -17.59
C MET A 307 -1.13 4.67 -19.10
N LEU A 308 0.00 5.23 -19.54
CA LEU A 308 0.39 5.29 -20.95
C LEU A 308 1.61 4.42 -21.19
N ARG A 309 1.64 3.73 -22.31
CA ARG A 309 2.70 2.81 -22.69
C ARG A 309 3.13 3.08 -24.13
N GLU A 310 4.43 3.33 -24.29
CA GLU A 310 5.01 3.65 -25.59
C GLU A 310 4.92 2.44 -26.54
N PRO A 311 4.47 2.62 -27.79
CA PRO A 311 4.42 1.55 -28.78
C PRO A 311 5.81 0.99 -29.08
N GLY A 312 5.93 -0.31 -29.31
CA GLY A 312 7.22 -0.93 -29.61
C GLY A 312 8.18 -1.05 -28.42
N SER A 313 7.82 -0.52 -27.23
CA SER A 313 8.73 -0.47 -26.09
C SER A 313 9.02 -1.85 -25.49
N VAL A 314 10.28 -2.06 -25.11
CA VAL A 314 10.74 -3.25 -24.38
C VAL A 314 10.55 -3.08 -22.87
N TYR A 315 10.57 -4.19 -22.14
CA TYR A 315 10.47 -4.16 -20.69
C TYR A 315 11.82 -3.82 -20.06
N VAL A 316 11.88 -2.70 -19.33
CA VAL A 316 13.08 -2.24 -18.63
C VAL A 316 12.86 -2.36 -17.13
N GLY A 317 13.78 -2.99 -16.41
CA GLY A 317 13.69 -3.21 -14.97
C GLY A 317 13.97 -1.98 -14.09
N SER A 318 13.62 -0.78 -14.56
CA SER A 318 13.86 0.50 -13.89
C SER A 318 12.72 1.48 -14.15
N ARG A 319 12.80 2.69 -13.57
CA ARG A 319 11.96 3.80 -14.00
C ARG A 319 12.26 4.15 -15.46
N SER A 320 11.22 4.32 -16.26
CA SER A 320 11.33 4.54 -17.70
C SER A 320 10.28 5.53 -18.17
N ASN A 321 10.63 6.34 -19.18
CA ASN A 321 9.68 7.20 -19.89
C ASN A 321 8.82 6.42 -20.89
N THR A 322 9.11 5.14 -21.12
CA THR A 322 8.31 4.25 -21.97
C THR A 322 7.03 3.73 -21.28
N LEU A 323 6.86 4.04 -20.00
CA LEU A 323 5.64 3.79 -19.22
C LEU A 323 5.36 5.03 -18.37
N LEU A 324 4.21 5.66 -18.57
CA LEU A 324 3.85 6.89 -17.88
C LEU A 324 2.58 6.71 -17.05
N LYS A 325 2.50 7.41 -15.92
CA LYS A 325 1.32 7.46 -15.04
C LYS A 325 0.69 8.85 -15.10
N ILE A 326 -0.62 8.90 -15.33
CA ILE A 326 -1.43 10.12 -15.29
C ILE A 326 -2.29 10.09 -14.04
N LYS A 327 -2.23 11.15 -13.24
CA LYS A 327 -3.00 11.31 -12.02
C LYS A 327 -3.45 12.75 -11.88
N THR A 328 -4.71 12.95 -11.50
CA THR A 328 -5.21 14.26 -11.08
C THR A 328 -4.93 14.48 -9.60
N PHE A 329 -4.51 15.70 -9.29
CA PHE A 329 -4.25 16.15 -7.94
C PHE A 329 -5.14 17.34 -7.62
N TYR A 330 -5.50 17.47 -6.35
CA TYR A 330 -6.27 18.57 -5.79
C TYR A 330 -5.40 19.26 -4.75
N ASP A 331 -5.36 20.58 -4.82
CA ASP A 331 -4.69 21.42 -3.84
C ASP A 331 -5.75 22.04 -2.93
N ALA A 332 -5.52 21.93 -1.62
CA ALA A 332 -6.38 22.45 -0.58
C ALA A 332 -5.55 22.98 0.58
N GLU A 333 -6.21 23.55 1.57
CA GLU A 333 -5.56 24.30 2.62
C GLU A 333 -6.03 23.85 3.97
N ALA A 334 -5.11 23.84 4.92
CA ALA A 334 -5.40 23.40 6.28
C ALA A 334 -4.57 24.17 7.28
N VAL A 335 -5.13 24.37 8.47
CA VAL A 335 -4.44 25.01 9.59
C VAL A 335 -3.61 23.98 10.34
N VAL A 336 -2.35 24.29 10.61
CA VAL A 336 -1.48 23.46 11.44
C VAL A 336 -1.94 23.54 12.89
N THR A 337 -2.33 22.41 13.47
CA THR A 337 -2.80 22.29 14.85
C THR A 337 -1.78 21.64 15.78
N GLY A 338 -0.70 21.07 15.23
CA GLY A 338 0.38 20.49 16.01
C GLY A 338 1.31 19.64 15.17
N TYR A 339 2.15 18.86 15.86
CA TYR A 339 3.21 18.07 15.24
C TYR A 339 3.14 16.60 15.65
N VAL A 340 3.61 15.73 14.77
CA VAL A 340 3.86 14.31 15.05
C VAL A 340 5.38 14.11 15.08
N PRO A 341 5.95 13.56 16.16
CA PRO A 341 7.37 13.25 16.23
C PRO A 341 7.78 12.28 15.12
N GLY A 342 8.91 12.54 14.47
CA GLY A 342 9.44 11.66 13.44
C GLY A 342 9.97 10.33 13.98
N LYS A 343 10.12 9.38 13.08
CA LYS A 343 10.69 8.05 13.33
C LYS A 343 11.82 7.79 12.34
N GLY A 344 12.66 6.80 12.62
CA GLY A 344 13.79 6.46 11.73
C GLY A 344 14.74 7.64 11.55
N LYS A 345 15.00 8.02 10.30
CA LYS A 345 15.85 9.17 9.94
C LYS A 345 15.41 10.50 10.55
N HIS A 346 14.11 10.69 10.82
CA HIS A 346 13.55 11.93 11.37
C HIS A 346 13.31 11.88 12.87
N LYS A 347 13.97 10.98 13.62
CA LYS A 347 13.70 10.78 15.06
C LYS A 347 13.92 12.04 15.92
N SER A 348 14.77 12.97 15.46
CA SER A 348 15.07 14.25 16.11
C SER A 348 14.31 15.44 15.52
N SER A 349 13.38 15.20 14.58
CA SER A 349 12.67 16.27 13.87
C SER A 349 11.17 15.98 13.72
N THR A 350 10.45 16.91 13.10
CA THR A 350 9.02 16.77 12.85
C THR A 350 8.78 15.73 11.75
N GLY A 351 8.08 14.65 12.11
CA GLY A 351 7.72 13.60 11.17
C GLY A 351 6.54 13.99 10.28
N ALA A 352 5.51 14.60 10.90
CA ALA A 352 4.33 15.07 10.17
C ALA A 352 3.70 16.28 10.86
N LEU A 353 3.02 17.12 10.09
CA LEU A 353 2.16 18.19 10.58
C LEU A 353 0.78 17.63 10.87
N LYS A 354 0.21 17.91 12.03
CA LYS A 354 -1.21 17.67 12.30
C LYS A 354 -1.98 18.88 11.79
N CYS A 355 -2.90 18.66 10.88
CA CYS A 355 -3.62 19.74 10.20
C CYS A 355 -5.12 19.59 10.40
N LYS A 356 -5.83 20.70 10.36
CA LYS A 356 -7.29 20.78 10.40
C LYS A 356 -7.80 21.48 9.14
N MET A 357 -8.67 20.79 8.42
CA MET A 357 -9.35 21.26 7.21
C MET A 357 -10.40 22.33 7.55
N ALA A 358 -10.88 23.07 6.55
CA ALA A 358 -11.98 24.02 6.71
C ALA A 358 -13.26 23.33 7.18
N SER A 359 -13.53 22.11 6.67
CA SER A 359 -14.60 21.21 7.14
C SER A 359 -14.47 20.75 8.60
N GLY A 360 -13.37 21.07 9.28
CA GLY A 360 -13.13 20.76 10.69
C GLY A 360 -12.50 19.40 10.96
N LYS A 361 -12.32 18.57 9.92
CA LYS A 361 -11.65 17.27 10.03
C LYS A 361 -10.15 17.42 10.24
N THR A 362 -9.55 16.48 10.95
CA THR A 362 -8.12 16.48 11.25
C THR A 362 -7.41 15.34 10.55
N PHE A 363 -6.19 15.61 10.08
CA PHE A 363 -5.36 14.64 9.37
C PHE A 363 -3.88 14.97 9.58
N ALA A 364 -2.97 14.12 9.08
CA ALA A 364 -1.54 14.32 9.19
C ALA A 364 -0.88 14.40 7.82
N VAL A 365 0.00 15.38 7.62
CA VAL A 365 0.80 15.57 6.40
C VAL A 365 2.26 15.22 6.71
N GLY A 366 2.73 14.10 6.16
CA GLY A 366 4.04 13.53 6.48
C GLY A 366 5.09 13.63 5.38
N SER A 367 4.68 13.91 4.14
CA SER A 367 5.52 14.01 2.94
C SER A 367 5.55 15.43 2.39
N GLY A 368 6.54 15.75 1.56
CA GLY A 368 6.69 17.07 0.90
C GLY A 368 7.44 18.13 1.71
N MET A 369 7.74 17.89 3.00
CA MET A 369 8.59 18.78 3.78
C MET A 369 10.07 18.44 3.59
N SER A 370 10.87 19.45 3.26
CA SER A 370 12.34 19.38 3.30
C SER A 370 12.86 19.13 4.72
N ASP A 371 14.08 18.62 4.85
CA ASP A 371 14.72 18.43 6.16
C ASP A 371 14.82 19.71 6.99
N LYS A 372 15.04 20.85 6.32
CA LYS A 372 15.05 22.17 6.97
C LYS A 372 13.67 22.53 7.54
N GLN A 373 12.59 22.28 6.79
CA GLN A 373 11.22 22.44 7.29
C GLN A 373 10.90 21.43 8.40
N ARG A 374 11.44 20.22 8.38
CA ARG A 374 11.23 19.27 9.49
C ARG A 374 11.88 19.71 10.79
N GLN A 375 13.03 20.39 10.71
CA GLN A 375 13.71 20.99 11.87
C GLN A 375 13.02 22.28 12.34
N ARG A 376 12.50 23.08 11.40
CA ARG A 376 11.75 24.30 11.65
C ARG A 376 10.38 24.22 10.98
N PRO A 377 9.42 23.47 11.55
CA PRO A 377 8.12 23.24 10.93
C PRO A 377 7.30 24.53 10.89
N PRO A 378 6.35 24.63 9.95
CA PRO A 378 5.33 25.68 9.96
C PRO A 378 4.69 25.80 11.34
N LYS A 379 4.52 27.03 11.82
CA LYS A 379 4.05 27.29 13.19
C LYS A 379 2.63 26.76 13.38
N VAL A 380 2.28 26.32 14.59
CA VAL A 380 0.88 26.06 14.94
C VAL A 380 0.07 27.34 14.70
N GLY A 381 -1.06 27.21 13.99
CA GLY A 381 -1.89 28.32 13.52
C GLY A 381 -1.60 28.78 12.09
N SER A 382 -0.46 28.38 11.49
CA SER A 382 -0.18 28.67 10.07
C SER A 382 -1.12 27.89 9.15
N ILE A 383 -1.43 28.47 8.00
CA ILE A 383 -2.16 27.79 6.92
C ILE A 383 -1.13 27.24 5.94
N ILE A 384 -1.29 25.97 5.61
CA ILE A 384 -0.47 25.29 4.61
C ILE A 384 -1.31 24.93 3.40
N THR A 385 -0.69 24.96 2.22
CA THR A 385 -1.22 24.30 1.03
C THR A 385 -0.72 22.86 1.00
N TYR A 386 -1.64 21.93 0.81
CA TYR A 386 -1.33 20.52 0.64
C TYR A 386 -2.01 19.97 -0.62
N ARG A 387 -1.32 19.03 -1.25
CA ARG A 387 -1.75 18.35 -2.46
C ARG A 387 -2.20 16.93 -2.13
N PHE A 388 -3.28 16.46 -2.71
CA PHE A 388 -3.78 15.10 -2.52
C PHE A 388 -4.53 14.60 -3.76
N GLN A 389 -4.76 13.28 -3.86
CA GLN A 389 -5.41 12.69 -5.05
C GLN A 389 -6.90 12.43 -4.84
N GLU A 390 -7.29 12.03 -3.64
CA GLU A 390 -8.67 11.64 -3.31
C GLU A 390 -8.95 11.75 -1.80
N LEU A 391 -10.22 11.68 -1.43
CA LEU A 391 -10.66 11.67 -0.03
C LEU A 391 -11.05 10.25 0.40
N THR A 392 -10.65 9.85 1.61
CA THR A 392 -11.06 8.57 2.21
C THR A 392 -12.55 8.52 2.51
N LYS A 393 -13.06 7.37 2.97
CA LYS A 393 -14.46 7.18 3.43
C LYS A 393 -14.86 8.18 4.52
N ASP A 394 -13.90 8.57 5.36
CA ASP A 394 -14.10 9.56 6.42
C ASP A 394 -13.96 11.00 5.92
N GLY A 395 -13.77 11.19 4.61
CA GLY A 395 -13.59 12.48 3.93
C GLY A 395 -12.32 13.21 4.34
N VAL A 396 -11.24 12.48 4.65
CA VAL A 396 -9.91 13.06 4.87
C VAL A 396 -9.01 12.79 3.66
N PRO A 397 -8.04 13.68 3.34
CA PRO A 397 -7.11 13.49 2.23
C PRO A 397 -6.32 12.18 2.32
N ARG A 398 -6.27 11.43 1.23
CA ARG A 398 -5.39 10.27 1.08
C ARG A 398 -4.07 10.69 0.45
N PHE A 399 -2.98 10.26 1.07
CA PHE A 399 -1.61 10.61 0.68
C PHE A 399 -1.37 12.12 0.50
N PRO A 400 -1.71 12.96 1.51
CA PRO A 400 -1.48 14.38 1.41
C PRO A 400 0.02 14.70 1.46
N THR A 401 0.47 15.55 0.54
CA THR A 401 1.84 16.04 0.43
C THR A 401 1.85 17.54 0.68
N PHE A 402 2.76 18.01 1.53
CA PHE A 402 2.98 19.45 1.78
C PHE A 402 3.51 20.13 0.51
N VAL A 403 2.91 21.27 0.14
CA VAL A 403 3.36 22.08 -1.01
C VAL A 403 4.06 23.35 -0.51
N GLY A 404 3.45 24.07 0.43
CA GLY A 404 3.99 25.33 0.93
C GLY A 404 3.15 25.95 2.04
N GLU A 405 3.68 27.01 2.65
CA GLU A 405 2.91 27.86 3.57
C GLU A 405 2.10 28.88 2.76
N ALA A 406 0.79 28.98 3.00
CA ALA A 406 -0.10 29.96 2.38
C ALA A 406 -0.13 31.23 3.26
N VAL A 407 0.97 31.98 3.23
CA VAL A 407 1.17 33.18 4.06
C VAL A 407 0.20 34.32 3.73
N ASP A 408 -0.38 34.27 2.53
CA ASP A 408 -1.34 35.23 1.98
C ASP A 408 -2.78 34.99 2.45
N LYS A 409 -3.06 33.87 3.12
CA LYS A 409 -4.42 33.46 3.47
C LYS A 409 -4.74 33.61 4.94
N ALA A 410 -5.95 34.08 5.22
CA ALA A 410 -6.48 34.26 6.57
C ALA A 410 -7.27 33.03 7.06
N GLU A 411 -7.84 32.25 6.14
CA GLU A 411 -8.66 31.07 6.44
C GLU A 411 -8.34 29.92 5.48
N PRO A 412 -8.38 28.65 5.94
CA PRO A 412 -8.18 27.50 5.06
C PRO A 412 -9.38 27.32 4.13
N LYS A 413 -9.14 26.92 2.87
CA LYS A 413 -10.15 26.48 1.93
C LYS A 413 -10.00 25.00 1.58
N ASP A 414 -11.09 24.25 1.66
CA ASP A 414 -11.14 22.86 1.20
C ASP A 414 -11.24 22.82 -0.34
N ALA A 415 -10.62 21.82 -0.97
CA ALA A 415 -10.74 21.62 -2.41
C ALA A 415 -12.15 21.12 -2.79
N GLU A 416 -12.61 21.56 -3.96
CA GLU A 416 -13.82 21.05 -4.60
C GLU A 416 -13.51 19.70 -5.26
N VAL A 417 -13.72 18.63 -4.49
CA VAL A 417 -13.49 17.24 -4.93
C VAL A 417 -14.81 16.62 -5.38
N PRO A 418 -14.91 16.14 -6.64
CA PRO A 418 -16.10 15.45 -7.14
C PRO A 418 -16.48 14.24 -6.29
N ASP A 419 -17.77 13.92 -6.20
CA ASP A 419 -18.27 12.79 -5.40
C ASP A 419 -17.70 11.44 -5.84
N SER A 420 -17.28 11.30 -7.10
CA SER A 420 -16.61 10.09 -7.60
C SER A 420 -15.22 9.87 -6.99
N ARG A 421 -14.58 10.93 -6.48
CA ARG A 421 -13.27 10.92 -5.79
C ARG A 421 -13.40 10.93 -4.27
N ARG A 422 -14.63 10.72 -3.78
CA ARG A 422 -14.92 10.40 -2.38
C ARG A 422 -15.17 8.90 -2.29
N VAL A 423 -14.35 8.19 -1.52
CA VAL A 423 -14.57 6.74 -1.36
C VAL A 423 -15.94 6.53 -0.71
N LYS A 424 -16.89 5.92 -1.44
CA LYS A 424 -18.27 5.73 -0.98
C LYS A 424 -18.32 4.76 0.21
N LYS A 425 -19.24 5.03 1.14
CA LYS A 425 -19.59 4.08 2.20
C LYS A 425 -20.36 2.93 1.55
N ALA A 426 -19.96 1.68 1.78
CA ALA A 426 -20.78 0.55 1.37
C ALA A 426 -22.16 0.72 2.01
N THR A 427 -23.20 0.85 1.20
CA THR A 427 -24.57 0.69 1.68
C THR A 427 -24.65 -0.71 2.26
N SER A 428 -24.83 -0.79 3.58
CA SER A 428 -25.21 -2.03 4.26
C SER A 428 -26.57 -2.47 3.69
N GLY A 429 -26.52 -3.34 2.70
CA GLY A 429 -27.67 -4.09 2.20
C GLY A 429 -27.81 -5.39 2.95
#